data_AF-A0A850KAK9-F1
#
_entry.id   AF-A0A850KAK9-F1
#
_cell.length_a   1.000
_cell.length_b   1.000
_cell.length_c   1.000
_cell.angle_alpha   90.00
_cell.angle_beta   90.00
_cell.angle_gamma   90.00
#
_symmetry.space_group_name_H-M   'P 1'
#
loop_
_entity.id
_entity.type
_entity.pdbx_description
1 polymer ?
#
loop_
_entity_poly.entity_id
_entity_poly.type
_entity_poly.pdbx_seq_one_letter_code
_entity_poly.pdbx_strand_id
1 'polypeptide(L)'
;MSRLEWKDEYSVGDGGIDRQHQQLFALIDRLEDNDLDASAMSVTFEKLDMYVREHFHDEEEILKSVGYDDLDAHLRQHDEFREWLVTAKESFKEGRGDVAAVGRNLHVFLRDWLLSHILYTDQAYKPWLEK
;
A
#
# COMPACT_ATOMS: atom_id res chain seq x y z
N MET A 1 16.55 -1.95 -10.40
CA MET A 1 15.98 -2.84 -9.37
C MET A 1 14.80 -3.57 -9.99
N SER A 2 14.28 -4.63 -9.37
CA SER A 2 13.23 -5.45 -9.98
C SER A 2 11.88 -4.79 -9.76
N ARG A 3 11.13 -4.63 -10.85
CA ARG A 3 9.72 -4.26 -10.84
C ARG A 3 8.91 -5.23 -9.99
N LEU A 4 7.85 -4.74 -9.32
CA LEU A 4 6.88 -5.60 -8.64
C LEU A 4 6.04 -6.36 -9.67
N GLU A 5 6.32 -7.65 -9.82
CA GLU A 5 5.52 -8.54 -10.66
C GLU A 5 4.38 -9.15 -9.87
N TRP A 6 3.15 -9.05 -10.38
CA TRP A 6 2.01 -9.75 -9.79
C TRP A 6 2.16 -11.27 -9.95
N LYS A 7 1.78 -12.01 -8.91
CA LYS A 7 1.80 -13.47 -8.85
C LYS A 7 0.54 -13.96 -8.15
N ASP A 8 0.13 -15.18 -8.48
CA ASP A 8 -1.09 -15.79 -7.92
C ASP A 8 -1.04 -15.92 -6.39
N GLU A 9 0.16 -15.99 -5.80
CA GLU A 9 0.36 -16.03 -4.33
C GLU A 9 -0.07 -14.74 -3.60
N TYR A 10 -0.23 -13.63 -4.31
CA TYR A 10 -0.74 -12.37 -3.75
C TYR A 10 -2.26 -12.26 -3.82
N SER A 11 -2.93 -13.18 -4.52
CA SER A 11 -4.38 -13.16 -4.64
C SER A 11 -5.04 -13.57 -3.34
N VAL A 12 -5.92 -12.72 -2.82
CA VAL A 12 -6.70 -13.00 -1.60
C VAL A 12 -8.03 -13.66 -1.92
N GLY A 13 -8.33 -13.90 -3.19
CA GLY A 13 -9.56 -14.55 -3.64
C GLY A 13 -10.73 -13.58 -3.88
N ASP A 14 -10.60 -12.31 -3.50
CA ASP A 14 -11.52 -11.24 -3.92
C ASP A 14 -10.95 -10.49 -5.12
N GLY A 15 -11.66 -10.53 -6.25
CA GLY A 15 -11.20 -9.89 -7.48
C GLY A 15 -11.17 -8.36 -7.42
N GLY A 16 -11.89 -7.73 -6.50
CA GLY A 16 -11.83 -6.29 -6.24
C GLY A 16 -10.52 -5.91 -5.56
N ILE A 17 -10.22 -6.56 -4.44
CA ILE A 17 -8.98 -6.37 -3.67
C ILE A 17 -7.75 -6.72 -4.51
N ASP A 18 -7.78 -7.83 -5.25
CA ASP A 18 -6.66 -8.22 -6.13
C ASP A 18 -6.33 -7.15 -7.17
N ARG A 19 -7.36 -6.48 -7.74
CA ARG A 19 -7.14 -5.36 -8.66
C ARG A 19 -6.54 -4.15 -7.95
N GLN A 20 -6.95 -3.87 -6.72
CA GLN A 20 -6.40 -2.77 -5.93
C GLN A 20 -4.93 -3.04 -5.58
N HIS A 21 -4.55 -4.26 -5.19
CA HIS A 21 -3.16 -4.64 -4.98
C HIS A 21 -2.31 -4.45 -6.24
N GLN A 22 -2.80 -4.89 -7.40
CA GLN A 22 -2.12 -4.69 -8.68
C GLN A 22 -1.93 -3.19 -9.01
N GLN A 23 -2.91 -2.35 -8.70
CA GLN A 23 -2.80 -0.91 -8.87
C GLN A 23 -1.77 -0.29 -7.91
N LEU A 24 -1.73 -0.74 -6.65
CA LEU A 24 -0.71 -0.32 -5.68
C LEU A 24 0.69 -0.72 -6.14
N PHE A 25 0.87 -1.93 -6.68
CA PHE A 25 2.16 -2.36 -7.25
C PHE A 25 2.61 -1.40 -8.36
N ALA A 26 1.71 -1.05 -9.28
CA ALA A 26 2.00 -0.12 -10.36
C ALA A 26 2.27 1.32 -9.88
N LEU A 27 1.64 1.77 -8.79
CA LEU A 27 1.92 3.06 -8.17
C LEU A 27 3.29 3.07 -7.49
N ILE A 28 3.65 1.98 -6.80
CA ILE A 28 4.95 1.82 -6.16
C ILE A 28 6.05 1.80 -7.21
N ASP A 29 5.92 1.00 -8.28
CA ASP A 29 6.91 0.94 -9.36
C ASP A 29 7.26 2.31 -9.96
N ARG A 30 6.29 3.22 -10.06
CA ARG A 30 6.51 4.59 -10.58
C ARG A 30 7.42 5.43 -9.70
N LEU A 31 7.63 5.05 -8.44
CA LEU A 31 8.58 5.72 -7.55
C LEU A 31 10.05 5.45 -7.91
N GLU A 32 10.32 4.43 -8.74
CA GLU A 32 11.68 4.20 -9.26
C GLU A 32 12.03 5.08 -10.47
N ASP A 33 11.07 5.80 -11.06
CA ASP A 33 11.33 6.61 -12.25
C ASP A 33 12.26 7.79 -11.92
N ASN A 34 13.36 7.91 -12.69
CA ASN A 34 14.44 8.88 -12.43
C ASN A 34 14.07 10.35 -12.73
N ASP A 35 12.86 10.61 -13.23
CA ASP A 35 12.38 11.96 -13.59
C ASP A 35 11.47 12.59 -12.52
N LEU A 36 11.45 12.04 -11.30
CA LEU A 36 10.66 12.58 -10.20
C LEU A 36 11.26 13.88 -9.66
N ASP A 37 10.71 15.00 -10.10
CA ASP A 37 10.90 16.29 -9.43
C ASP A 37 10.00 16.43 -8.18
N ALA A 38 10.15 17.54 -7.45
CA ALA A 38 9.38 17.77 -6.22
C ALA A 38 7.86 17.87 -6.49
N SER A 39 7.44 18.36 -7.65
CA SER A 39 6.03 18.47 -8.01
C SER A 39 5.44 17.09 -8.31
N ALA A 40 6.15 16.29 -9.10
CA ALA A 40 5.80 14.91 -9.41
C ALA A 40 5.73 14.06 -8.13
N MET A 41 6.71 14.20 -7.24
CA MET A 41 6.70 13.51 -5.93
C MET A 41 5.50 13.92 -5.07
N SER A 42 5.15 15.21 -5.02
CA SER A 42 3.95 15.67 -4.30
C SER A 42 2.68 15.02 -4.84
N VAL A 43 2.53 14.97 -6.17
CA VAL A 43 1.39 14.30 -6.83
C VAL A 43 1.36 12.81 -6.53
N THR A 44 2.52 12.15 -6.47
CA THR A 44 2.60 10.73 -6.12
C THR A 44 2.14 10.47 -4.69
N PHE A 45 2.55 11.31 -3.72
CA PHE A 45 2.05 11.21 -2.34
C PHE A 45 0.52 11.39 -2.25
N GLU A 46 -0.06 12.34 -2.98
CA GLU A 46 -1.52 12.51 -2.99
C GLU A 46 -2.24 11.30 -3.60
N LYS A 47 -1.72 10.75 -4.71
CA LYS A 47 -2.27 9.54 -5.32
C LYS A 47 -2.18 8.35 -4.37
N LEU A 48 -1.04 8.16 -3.73
CA LEU A 48 -0.82 7.06 -2.79
C LEU A 48 -1.77 7.15 -1.59
N ASP A 49 -1.90 8.33 -0.96
CA ASP A 49 -2.82 8.53 0.17
C ASP A 49 -4.27 8.22 -0.21
N MET A 50 -4.73 8.71 -1.38
CA MET A 50 -6.08 8.43 -1.87
C MET A 50 -6.29 6.93 -2.10
N TYR A 51 -5.37 6.27 -2.80
CA TYR A 51 -5.50 4.85 -3.14
C TYR A 51 -5.44 3.94 -1.92
N VAL A 52 -4.55 4.24 -0.97
CA VAL A 52 -4.42 3.47 0.28
C VAL A 52 -5.69 3.62 1.13
N ARG A 53 -6.27 4.83 1.20
CA ARG A 53 -7.53 5.06 1.91
C ARG A 53 -8.69 4.25 1.31
N GLU A 54 -8.84 4.27 -0.01
CA GLU A 54 -9.88 3.52 -0.72
C GLU A 54 -9.69 2.02 -0.53
N HIS A 55 -8.49 1.51 -0.80
CA HIS A 55 -8.17 0.09 -0.66
C HIS A 55 -8.42 -0.44 0.75
N PHE A 56 -7.86 0.22 1.77
CA PHE A 56 -8.06 -0.21 3.15
C PHE A 56 -9.53 -0.08 3.57
N HIS A 57 -10.25 0.94 3.11
CA HIS A 57 -11.68 1.05 3.41
C HIS A 57 -12.47 -0.14 2.87
N ASP A 58 -12.28 -0.47 1.59
CA ASP A 58 -12.99 -1.55 0.93
C ASP A 58 -12.69 -2.90 1.58
N GLU A 59 -11.41 -3.16 1.88
CA GLU A 59 -10.98 -4.37 2.58
C GLU A 59 -11.58 -4.46 3.98
N GLU A 60 -11.51 -3.40 4.78
CA GLU A 60 -12.06 -3.37 6.13
C GLU A 60 -13.58 -3.61 6.15
N GLU A 61 -14.31 -3.06 5.19
CA GLU A 61 -15.76 -3.31 5.06
C GLU A 61 -16.04 -4.77 4.68
N ILE A 62 -15.23 -5.37 3.81
CA ILE A 62 -15.32 -6.80 3.50
C ILE A 62 -15.08 -7.63 4.77
N LEU A 63 -14.00 -7.36 5.50
CA LEU A 63 -13.63 -8.10 6.71
C LEU A 63 -14.70 -7.99 7.80
N LYS A 64 -15.30 -6.82 7.98
CA LYS A 64 -16.46 -6.61 8.87
C LYS A 64 -17.65 -7.46 8.41
N SER A 65 -17.94 -7.49 7.12
CA SER A 65 -19.11 -8.19 6.57
C SER A 65 -19.04 -9.71 6.73
N VAL A 66 -17.83 -10.28 6.66
CA VAL A 66 -17.60 -11.72 6.83
C VAL A 66 -17.33 -12.13 8.29
N GLY A 67 -17.30 -11.15 9.21
CA GLY A 67 -17.06 -11.37 10.63
C GLY A 67 -15.67 -11.93 10.92
N TYR A 68 -14.64 -11.37 10.28
CA TYR A 68 -13.25 -11.80 10.47
C TYR A 68 -12.78 -11.57 11.92
N ASP A 69 -12.37 -12.64 12.60
CA ASP A 69 -12.04 -12.63 14.04
C ASP A 69 -10.87 -11.67 14.39
N ASP A 70 -9.89 -11.53 13.49
CA ASP A 70 -8.68 -10.72 13.71
C ASP A 70 -8.81 -9.29 13.12
N LEU A 71 -10.04 -8.82 12.85
CA LEU A 71 -10.31 -7.49 12.27
C LEU A 71 -9.60 -6.36 13.02
N ASP A 72 -9.66 -6.34 14.36
CA ASP A 72 -9.04 -5.29 15.15
C ASP A 72 -7.51 -5.23 14.97
N ALA A 73 -6.87 -6.37 14.74
CA ALA A 73 -5.43 -6.43 14.47
C ALA A 73 -5.11 -5.93 13.06
N HIS A 74 -5.96 -6.26 12.08
CA HIS A 74 -5.86 -5.77 10.70
C HIS A 74 -5.97 -4.24 10.65
N LEU A 75 -7.01 -3.68 11.29
CA LEU A 75 -7.25 -2.23 11.37
C LEU A 75 -6.05 -1.47 11.95
N ARG A 76 -5.42 -2.01 12.99
CA ARG A 76 -4.23 -1.38 13.59
C ARG A 76 -3.06 -1.30 12.60
N GLN A 77 -2.82 -2.34 11.80
CA GLN A 77 -1.76 -2.30 10.79
C GLN A 77 -2.03 -1.24 9.71
N HIS A 78 -3.29 -1.09 9.30
CA HIS A 78 -3.71 -0.04 8.37
C HIS A 78 -3.51 1.36 8.96
N ASP A 79 -3.90 1.56 10.21
CA ASP A 79 -3.75 2.84 10.90
C ASP A 79 -2.28 3.22 11.07
N GLU A 80 -1.43 2.28 11.48
CA GLU A 80 0.03 2.48 11.57
C GLU A 80 0.63 2.87 10.21
N PHE A 81 0.18 2.25 9.12
CA PHE A 81 0.62 2.61 7.77
C PHE A 81 0.15 4.00 7.35
N ARG A 82 -1.11 4.36 7.63
CA ARG A 82 -1.66 5.70 7.37
C ARG A 82 -0.86 6.78 8.10
N GLU A 83 -0.53 6.56 9.38
CA GLU A 83 0.28 7.48 10.18
C GLU A 83 1.71 7.62 9.62
N TRP A 84 2.32 6.50 9.23
CA TRP A 84 3.63 6.52 8.58
C TRP A 84 3.61 7.32 7.27
N LEU A 85 2.58 7.13 6.44
CA LEU A 85 2.45 7.81 5.15
C LEU A 85 2.28 9.33 5.33
N VAL A 86 1.49 9.76 6.31
CA VAL A 86 1.35 11.18 6.69
C VAL A 86 2.72 11.75 7.09
N THR A 87 3.45 11.06 7.97
CA THR A 87 4.78 11.49 8.43
C THR A 87 5.80 11.59 7.29
N ALA A 88 5.78 10.63 6.35
CA ALA A 88 6.63 10.64 5.17
C ALA A 88 6.32 11.84 4.25
N LYS A 89 5.04 12.10 4.01
CA LYS A 89 4.56 13.24 3.20
C LYS A 89 4.94 14.59 3.83
N GLU A 90 4.81 14.72 5.14
CA GLU A 90 5.20 15.94 5.87
C GLU A 90 6.71 16.16 5.83
N SER A 91 7.51 15.12 6.08
CA SER A 91 8.97 15.19 6.01
C SER A 91 9.45 15.64 4.62
N PHE A 92 8.80 15.14 3.56
CA PHE A 92 9.08 15.58 2.20
C PHE A 92 8.73 17.05 1.96
N LYS A 93 7.57 17.53 2.44
CA LYS A 93 7.14 18.94 2.33
C LYS A 93 8.08 19.92 3.02
N GLU A 94 8.72 19.51 4.10
CA GLU A 94 9.73 20.32 4.81
C GLU A 94 11.07 20.42 4.06
N GLY A 95 11.20 19.78 2.88
CA GLY A 95 12.42 19.80 2.09
C GLY A 95 13.55 18.96 2.70
N ARG A 96 13.20 17.96 3.52
CA ARG A 96 14.20 17.07 4.13
C ARG A 96 14.72 16.07 3.09
N GLY A 97 15.90 16.35 2.55
CA GLY A 97 16.65 15.44 1.69
C GLY A 97 16.46 15.67 0.19
N ASP A 98 17.28 14.96 -0.59
CA ASP A 98 17.20 14.95 -2.05
C ASP A 98 15.96 14.18 -2.54
N VAL A 99 15.21 14.73 -3.51
CA VAL A 99 13.94 14.14 -3.99
C VAL A 99 14.12 12.72 -4.50
N ALA A 100 15.22 12.46 -5.21
CA ALA A 100 15.49 11.12 -5.73
C ALA A 100 15.82 10.14 -4.59
N ALA A 101 16.52 10.58 -3.55
CA ALA A 101 16.72 9.78 -2.35
C ALA A 101 15.42 9.48 -1.60
N VAL A 102 14.53 10.48 -1.45
CA VAL A 102 13.20 10.30 -0.85
C VAL A 102 12.38 9.29 -1.65
N GLY A 103 12.34 9.42 -2.98
CA GLY A 103 11.61 8.49 -3.86
C GLY A 103 12.09 7.05 -3.73
N ARG A 104 13.41 6.82 -3.74
CA ARG A 104 13.98 5.48 -3.54
C ARG A 104 13.66 4.89 -2.17
N ASN A 105 13.76 5.69 -1.10
CA ASN A 105 13.45 5.22 0.24
C ASN A 105 11.96 4.88 0.38
N LEU A 106 11.10 5.71 -0.18
CA LEU A 106 9.66 5.50 -0.22
C LEU A 106 9.31 4.23 -1.00
N HIS A 107 9.92 4.04 -2.18
CA HIS A 107 9.76 2.84 -2.98
C HIS A 107 10.10 1.57 -2.19
N VAL A 108 11.30 1.51 -1.59
CA VAL A 108 11.76 0.33 -0.84
C VAL A 108 10.82 0.01 0.31
N PHE A 109 10.45 1.02 1.11
CA PHE A 109 9.55 0.80 2.24
C PHE A 109 8.18 0.30 1.78
N LEU A 110 7.55 0.98 0.82
CA LEU A 110 6.21 0.61 0.35
C LEU A 110 6.19 -0.78 -0.25
N ARG A 111 7.21 -1.13 -1.03
CA ARG A 111 7.37 -2.46 -1.60
C ARG A 111 7.41 -3.53 -0.52
N ASP A 112 8.29 -3.36 0.46
CA ASP A 112 8.51 -4.36 1.50
C ASP A 112 7.30 -4.46 2.44
N TRP A 113 6.69 -3.32 2.81
CA TRP A 113 5.47 -3.28 3.61
C TRP A 113 4.32 -3.98 2.90
N LEU A 114 4.03 -3.61 1.64
CA LEU A 114 2.88 -4.16 0.91
C LEU A 114 3.02 -5.66 0.66
N LEU A 115 4.21 -6.13 0.25
CA LEU A 115 4.43 -7.56 0.07
C LEU A 115 4.27 -8.35 1.37
N SER A 116 4.80 -7.82 2.47
CA SER A 116 4.66 -8.45 3.78
C SER A 116 3.21 -8.45 4.25
N HIS A 117 2.49 -7.33 4.08
CA HIS A 117 1.10 -7.20 4.48
C HIS A 117 0.22 -8.19 3.72
N ILE A 118 0.35 -8.24 2.39
CA ILE A 118 -0.39 -9.18 1.55
C ILE A 118 -0.11 -10.63 1.96
N LEU A 119 1.17 -11.02 2.05
CA LEU A 119 1.54 -12.42 2.25
C LEU A 119 1.26 -12.95 3.67
N TYR A 120 1.24 -12.09 4.68
CA TYR A 120 1.13 -12.51 6.08
C TYR A 120 -0.14 -12.04 6.78
N THR A 121 -0.72 -10.92 6.37
CA THR A 121 -1.94 -10.37 6.95
C THR A 121 -3.12 -10.66 6.02
N ASP A 122 -3.05 -10.29 4.74
CA ASP A 122 -4.23 -10.34 3.87
C ASP A 122 -4.58 -11.78 3.46
N GLN A 123 -3.56 -12.60 3.24
CA GLN A 123 -3.76 -14.03 3.01
C GLN A 123 -4.50 -14.73 4.17
N ALA A 124 -4.44 -14.20 5.40
CA ALA A 124 -5.07 -14.82 6.57
C ALA A 124 -6.61 -14.76 6.51
N TYR A 125 -7.19 -13.74 5.87
CA TYR A 125 -8.63 -13.64 5.72
C TYR A 125 -9.18 -14.37 4.49
N LYS A 126 -8.34 -14.80 3.55
CA LYS A 126 -8.78 -15.49 2.32
C LYS A 126 -9.80 -16.63 2.57
N PRO A 127 -9.61 -17.53 3.56
CA PRO A 127 -10.60 -18.58 3.85
C PRO A 127 -11.96 -18.07 4.36
N TRP A 128 -12.07 -16.81 4.75
CA TRP A 128 -13.31 -16.18 5.18
C TRP A 128 -14.12 -15.63 4.01
N LEU A 129 -13.50 -15.40 2.86
CA LEU A 129 -14.14 -14.93 1.62
C LEU A 129 -14.79 -16.06 0.82
N GLU A 130 -14.40 -17.31 1.10
CA GLU A 130 -14.93 -18.51 0.44
C GLU A 130 -16.17 -19.11 1.14
N LYS A 131 -16.58 -18.55 2.29
CA LYS A 131 -17.72 -19.04 3.11
C LYS A 131 -19.06 -18.50 2.61
#